data_AF-A0A161M1X6-F1
#
_entry.id   AF-A0A161M1X6-F1
#
_cell.length_a   1.000
_cell.length_b   1.000
_cell.length_c   1.000
_cell.angle_alpha   90.00
_cell.angle_beta   90.00
_cell.angle_gamma   90.00
#
_symmetry.space_group_name_H-M   'P 1'
#
loop_
_entity.id
_entity.type
_entity.pdbx_description
1 polymer ?
#
loop_
_entity_poly.entity_id
_entity_poly.type
_entity_poly.pdbx_seq_one_letter_code
_entity_poly.pdbx_strand_id
1 'polypeptide(L)' 'MHVIAGKAVALKEAMEPEFKTYQQQVAKNAKTMVEVFIKRGYKVVSGGTENHLFY' A
#
# COMPACT_ATOMS: atom_id res chain seq x y z
N MET A 1 20.54 1.45 20.37
CA MET A 1 20.80 0.07 19.93
C MET A 1 19.54 -0.72 19.59
N HIS A 2 18.47 -0.71 20.39
CA HIS A 2 17.22 -1.45 20.11
C HIS A 2 16.55 -1.10 18.76
N VAL A 3 16.53 0.17 18.36
CA VAL A 3 15.96 0.61 17.06
C VAL A 3 16.71 0.05 15.85
N ILE A 4 18.04 -0.08 15.94
CA ILE A 4 18.87 -0.58 14.83
C ILE A 4 18.56 -2.06 14.60
N ALA A 5 18.50 -2.84 15.67
CA ALA A 5 18.12 -4.25 15.60
C ALA A 5 16.71 -4.44 15.02
N GLY A 6 15.74 -3.63 15.47
CA GLY A 6 14.38 -3.66 14.91
C GLY A 6 14.33 -3.35 13.41
N LYS A 7 15.08 -2.34 12.96
CA LYS A 7 15.18 -2.02 11.53
C LYS A 7 15.84 -3.14 10.72
N ALA A 8 16.85 -3.81 11.26
CA ALA A 8 17.48 -4.95 10.59
C ALA A 8 16.48 -6.10 10.36
N VAL A 9 15.63 -6.39 11.35
CA VAL A 9 14.55 -7.39 11.22
C VAL A 9 13.54 -6.96 10.15
N ALA A 10 13.06 -5.72 10.19
CA ALA A 10 12.10 -5.21 9.20
C ALA A 10 12.65 -5.23 7.77
N LEU A 11 13.95 -4.93 7.60
CA LEU A 11 14.60 -5.02 6.28
C LEU A 11 14.73 -6.45 5.79
N LYS A 12 14.98 -7.41 6.68
CA LYS A 12 14.96 -8.83 6.33
C LYS A 12 13.58 -9.26 5.84
N GLU A 13 12.52 -8.94 6.61
CA GLU A 13 11.13 -9.25 6.23
C GLU A 13 10.76 -8.61 4.88
N ALA A 14 11.23 -7.38 4.62
CA ALA A 14 10.98 -6.69 3.35
C ALA A 14 11.61 -7.37 2.11
N MET A 15 12.62 -8.22 2.31
CA MET A 15 13.27 -8.99 1.24
C MET A 15 12.60 -10.34 0.97
N GLU A 16 11.70 -10.80 1.84
CA GLU A 16 11.01 -12.08 1.65
C GLU A 16 10.00 -11.99 0.49
N PRO A 17 9.82 -13.07 -0.32
CA PRO A 17 8.89 -13.08 -1.45
C PRO A 17 7.45 -12.70 -1.07
N GLU A 18 7.02 -13.08 0.13
CA GLU A 18 5.71 -12.78 0.70
C GLU A 18 5.49 -11.28 0.87
N PHE A 19 6.54 -10.50 1.16
CA PHE A 19 6.45 -9.06 1.25
C PHE A 19 6.12 -8.42 -0.10
N LYS A 20 6.67 -8.97 -1.20
CA LYS A 20 6.30 -8.52 -2.55
C LYS A 20 4.82 -8.78 -2.83
N THR A 21 4.32 -9.97 -2.49
CA THR A 21 2.89 -10.32 -2.61
C THR A 21 2.02 -9.39 -1.77
N TYR A 22 2.45 -9.09 -0.54
CA TYR A 22 1.79 -8.12 0.33
C TYR A 22 1.71 -6.73 -0.30
N GLN A 23 2.81 -6.19 -0.84
CA GLN A 23 2.82 -4.87 -1.47
C GLN A 23 1.94 -4.80 -2.73
N GLN A 24 1.88 -5.87 -3.51
CA GLN A 24 0.94 -5.97 -4.64
C GLN A 24 -0.52 -5.92 -4.17
N GLN A 25 -0.84 -6.59 -3.05
CA GLN A 25 -2.16 -6.55 -2.46
C GLN A 25 -2.52 -5.17 -1.91
N VAL A 26 -1.56 -4.43 -1.34
CA VAL A 26 -1.74 -3.03 -0.92
C VAL A 26 -2.17 -2.15 -2.10
N ALA A 27 -1.44 -2.22 -3.22
CA ALA A 27 -1.79 -1.45 -4.43
C ALA A 27 -3.16 -1.85 -5.01
N LYS A 28 -3.46 -3.16 -5.06
CA LYS A 28 -4.76 -3.66 -5.51
C LYS A 28 -5.90 -3.12 -4.64
N ASN A 29 -5.73 -3.16 -3.32
CA ASN A 29 -6.72 -2.66 -2.37
C ASN A 29 -6.93 -1.15 -2.54
N ALA A 30 -5.86 -0.38 -2.77
CA ALA A 30 -5.96 1.06 -2.99
C ALA A 30 -6.81 1.39 -4.23
N LYS A 31 -6.57 0.69 -5.35
CA LYS A 31 -7.38 0.84 -6.57
C LYS A 31 -8.85 0.49 -6.34
N THR A 32 -9.13 -0.63 -5.67
CA THR A 32 -10.51 -1.02 -5.33
C THR A 32 -11.20 0.01 -4.42
N MET A 33 -10.49 0.62 -3.46
CA MET A 33 -11.07 1.67 -2.63
C MET A 33 -11.43 2.92 -3.42
N VAL A 34 -10.57 3.36 -4.35
CA VAL A 34 -10.86 4.49 -5.25
C VAL A 34 -12.10 4.22 -6.09
N GLU A 35 -12.23 3.02 -6.68
CA GLU A 35 -13.42 2.64 -7.43
C GLU A 35 -14.70 2.73 -6.58
N VAL A 36 -14.64 2.27 -5.32
CA VAL A 36 -15.78 2.34 -4.39
C VAL A 36 -16.11 3.79 -4.03
N PHE A 37 -15.12 4.64 -3.80
CA PHE A 37 -15.34 6.05 -3.51
C PHE A 37 -15.99 6.79 -4.66
N ILE A 38 -15.49 6.59 -5.88
CA ILE A 38 -16.08 7.19 -7.10
C ILE A 38 -17.52 6.69 -7.27
N LYS A 39 -17.78 5.39 -7.14
CA LYS A 39 -19.15 4.82 -7.21
C LYS A 39 -20.10 5.40 -6.17
N ARG A 40 -19.59 5.81 -5.01
CA ARG A 40 -20.36 6.43 -3.93
C ARG A 40 -20.49 7.96 -4.06
N GLY A 41 -19.97 8.55 -5.14
CA GLY A 41 -20.07 9.99 -5.41
C GLY A 41 -19.02 10.85 -4.70
N TYR A 42 -17.99 10.25 -4.09
CA TYR A 42 -16.89 11.01 -3.54
C TYR A 42 -15.95 11.49 -4.65
N LYS A 43 -15.41 12.70 -4.48
CA LYS A 43 -14.34 13.21 -5.32
C LYS A 43 -13.00 12.66 -4.81
N VAL A 44 -12.37 11.81 -5.62
CA VAL A 44 -10.95 11.48 -5.48
C VAL A 44 -10.20 12.47 -6.37
N VAL A 45 -9.14 13.10 -5.85
CA VAL A 45 -8.24 13.93 -6.67
C VAL A 45 -7.72 13.02 -7.82
N SER A 46 -7.30 13.54 -8.98
CA SER A 46 -6.82 12.77 -10.16
C SER A 46 -7.69 11.65 -10.76
N GLY A 47 -8.76 11.20 -10.08
CA GLY A 47 -9.62 10.10 -10.47
C GLY A 47 -9.04 8.69 -10.24
N GLY A 48 -7.91 8.54 -9.55
CA GLY A 48 -7.18 7.27 -9.52
C GLY A 48 -6.25 7.05 -8.32
N THR A 49 -5.36 6.06 -8.43
CA THR A 49 -4.16 5.91 -7.59
C THR A 49 -3.20 4.91 -8.21
N GLU A 50 -1.90 5.20 -8.16
CA GLU A 50 -0.81 4.28 -8.54
C GLU A 50 0.07 3.90 -7.34
N ASN A 51 -0.34 4.24 -6.12
CA ASN A 51 0.38 3.89 -4.89
C ASN A 51 -0.59 3.46 -3.78
N HIS A 52 -0.22 3.68 -2.51
CA HIS A 52 -0.96 3.23 -1.34
C HIS A 52 -1.87 4.32 -0.73
N LEU A 53 -1.98 5.49 -1.36
CA LEU A 53 -2.85 6.60 -0.96
C LEU A 53 -3.88 6.90 -2.07
N PHE A 54 -4.82 7.81 -1.81
CA PHE A 54 -5.80 8.26 -2.82
C PHE A 54 -5.53 9.73 -3.14
N TYR A 55 -5.33 10.02 -4.41
CA TYR A 55 -5.00 11.35 -4.90
C TYR A 55 -5.40 11.47 -6.35
#